data_AF-A0A9P7DEF1-F1
#
_entry.id   AF-A0A9P7DEF1-F1
#
_cell.length_a   1.000
_cell.length_b   1.000
_cell.length_c   1.000
_cell.angle_alpha   90.00
_cell.angle_beta   90.00
_cell.angle_gamma   90.00
#
_symmetry.space_group_name_H-M   'P 1'
#
loop_
_entity.id
_entity.type
_entity.pdbx_description
1 polymer ?
#
loop_
_entity_poly.entity_id
_entity_poly.type
_entity_poly.pdbx_seq_one_letter_code
_entity_poly.pdbx_strand_id
1 'polypeptide(L)'
;MSAVHSRRDVFFTVMNNQPNQQLIPPPLQTIRAAYAELGRRVTVALCTQIGDHTRLGEEQRHCLRLSALVTQASSVVPRYILLFAQLDLQSMIDHLDDAARQSVDPPDAPPIQASYVVPTGRPGRPRIEIEPSILAPAIELRGPTHLAAVFQVSARTVRRRALEYGLVEPGAPVYVDYEAEDGTVT
;
A
#
# COMPACT_ATOMS: atom_id res chain seq x y z
N MET A 1 3.16 -6.92 16.48
CA MET A 1 2.93 -7.52 15.15
C MET A 1 4.11 -8.33 14.56
N SER A 2 5.24 -8.55 15.27
CA SER A 2 6.44 -9.18 14.66
C SER A 2 6.44 -10.72 14.61
N ALA A 3 5.59 -11.40 15.39
CA ALA A 3 5.57 -12.87 15.46
C ALA A 3 4.84 -13.58 14.31
N VAL A 4 4.00 -12.87 13.54
CA VAL A 4 3.17 -13.47 12.46
C VAL A 4 3.98 -13.71 11.18
N HIS A 5 5.04 -12.93 10.94
CA HIS A 5 5.89 -13.13 9.75
C HIS A 5 6.74 -14.40 9.84
N SER A 6 7.22 -14.76 11.03
CA SER A 6 8.16 -15.89 11.20
C SER A 6 7.55 -17.28 10.92
N ARG A 7 6.22 -17.45 11.00
CA ARG A 7 5.56 -18.75 10.72
C ARG A 7 5.19 -18.93 9.25
N ARG A 8 4.92 -17.84 8.51
CA ARG A 8 4.57 -17.90 7.08
C ARG A 8 5.74 -18.41 6.23
N ASP A 9 6.96 -18.03 6.58
CA ASP A 9 8.16 -18.48 5.86
C ASP A 9 8.37 -19.99 6.00
N VAL A 10 8.11 -20.59 7.17
CA VAL A 10 8.27 -22.04 7.37
C VAL A 10 7.34 -22.82 6.45
N PHE A 11 6.08 -22.38 6.27
CA PHE A 11 5.15 -23.05 5.38
C PHE A 11 5.59 -22.97 3.92
N PHE A 12 6.01 -21.79 3.45
CA PHE A 12 6.52 -21.63 2.08
C PHE A 12 7.84 -22.39 1.87
N THR A 13 8.75 -22.39 2.85
CA THR A 13 9.99 -23.15 2.78
C THR A 13 9.72 -24.66 2.74
N VAL A 14 8.84 -25.20 3.58
CA VAL A 14 8.49 -26.63 3.57
C VAL A 14 7.76 -27.02 2.27
N MET A 15 6.96 -26.11 1.70
CA MET A 15 6.20 -26.37 0.47
C MET A 15 7.01 -26.20 -0.82
N ASN A 16 8.08 -25.38 -0.79
CA ASN A 16 8.96 -25.12 -1.94
C ASN A 16 10.23 -25.99 -1.96
N ASN A 17 10.64 -26.58 -0.83
CA ASN A 17 11.88 -27.34 -0.72
C ASN A 17 11.69 -28.87 -0.90
N GLN A 18 10.76 -29.28 -1.77
CA GLN A 18 10.60 -30.68 -2.19
C GLN A 18 11.44 -30.91 -3.46
N PRO A 19 12.60 -31.60 -3.38
CA PRO A 19 13.56 -31.74 -4.50
C PRO A 19 13.08 -32.66 -5.63
N ASN A 20 11.83 -33.10 -5.60
CA ASN A 20 11.19 -33.89 -6.64
C ASN A 20 9.92 -33.17 -7.09
N GLN A 21 9.98 -32.46 -8.22
CA GLN A 21 8.80 -31.96 -8.95
C GLN A 21 8.03 -33.13 -9.58
N GLN A 22 7.66 -34.14 -8.79
CA GLN A 22 6.63 -35.09 -9.20
C GLN A 22 5.38 -34.29 -9.52
N LEU A 23 4.74 -34.57 -10.66
CA LEU A 23 3.55 -33.88 -11.17
C LEU A 23 2.58 -33.57 -10.03
N ILE A 24 2.62 -32.32 -9.54
CA ILE A 24 1.68 -31.87 -8.53
C ILE A 24 0.32 -31.91 -9.21
N PRO A 25 -0.69 -32.59 -8.64
CA PRO A 25 -2.05 -32.55 -9.18
C PRO A 25 -2.45 -31.10 -9.46
N PRO A 26 -2.96 -30.77 -10.67
CA PRO A 26 -3.44 -29.44 -11.01
C PRO A 26 -4.26 -28.74 -9.90
N PRO A 27 -5.17 -29.42 -9.16
CA PRO A 27 -5.92 -28.76 -8.09
C PRO A 27 -5.05 -28.20 -6.94
N LEU A 28 -3.91 -28.82 -6.61
CA LEU A 28 -3.04 -28.36 -5.52
C LEU A 28 -2.30 -27.07 -5.87
N GLN A 29 -1.90 -26.92 -7.14
CA GLN A 29 -1.26 -25.69 -7.60
C GLN A 29 -2.23 -24.50 -7.54
N THR A 30 -3.49 -24.72 -7.95
CA THR A 30 -4.53 -23.71 -7.87
C THR A 30 -4.81 -23.29 -6.42
N ILE A 31 -4.90 -24.24 -5.48
CA ILE A 31 -5.09 -23.93 -4.05
C ILE A 31 -3.91 -23.14 -3.50
N ARG A 32 -2.67 -23.51 -3.85
CA ARG A 32 -1.46 -22.79 -3.42
C ARG A 32 -1.44 -21.35 -3.94
N ALA A 33 -1.73 -21.15 -5.22
CA ALA A 33 -1.78 -19.82 -5.83
C ALA A 33 -2.88 -18.95 -5.18
N ALA A 34 -4.07 -19.53 -4.98
CA ALA A 34 -5.17 -18.85 -4.31
C ALA A 34 -4.84 -18.47 -2.86
N TYR A 35 -4.17 -19.35 -2.12
CA TYR A 35 -3.72 -19.07 -0.76
C TYR A 35 -2.68 -17.95 -0.69
N ALA A 36 -1.68 -17.96 -1.57
CA ALA A 36 -0.66 -16.93 -1.65
C ALA A 36 -1.27 -15.56 -2.00
N GLU A 37 -2.19 -15.54 -2.97
CA GLU A 37 -2.93 -14.33 -3.34
C GLU A 37 -3.75 -13.77 -2.17
N LEU A 38 -4.52 -14.64 -1.52
CA LEU A 38 -5.33 -14.26 -0.37
C LEU A 38 -4.46 -13.69 0.76
N GLY A 39 -3.34 -14.33 1.06
CA GLY A 39 -2.39 -13.83 2.07
C GLY A 39 -1.87 -12.43 1.77
N ARG A 40 -1.58 -12.11 0.50
CA ARG A 40 -1.20 -10.75 0.07
C ARG A 40 -2.35 -9.76 0.25
N ARG A 41 -3.55 -10.11 -0.20
CA ARG A 41 -4.75 -9.26 -0.08
C ARG A 41 -5.10 -8.94 1.37
N VAL A 42 -5.14 -9.96 2.23
CA VAL A 42 -5.36 -9.80 3.68
C VAL A 42 -4.30 -8.89 4.29
N THR A 43 -3.02 -9.07 3.93
CA THR A 43 -1.95 -8.21 4.45
C THR A 43 -2.15 -6.74 4.06
N VAL A 44 -2.51 -6.46 2.79
CA VAL A 44 -2.81 -5.10 2.34
C VAL A 44 -4.04 -4.54 3.04
N ALA A 45 -5.10 -5.33 3.19
CA ALA A 45 -6.33 -4.93 3.87
C ALA A 45 -6.05 -4.57 5.34
N LEU A 46 -5.33 -5.40 6.07
CA LEU A 46 -4.95 -5.14 7.46
C LEU A 46 -4.10 -3.87 7.62
N CYS A 47 -3.31 -3.49 6.61
CA CYS A 47 -2.51 -2.27 6.66
C CYS A 47 -3.25 -1.01 6.21
N THR A 48 -4.33 -1.12 5.43
CA THR A 48 -4.93 0.03 4.74
C THR A 48 -6.42 0.24 5.00
N GLN A 49 -7.09 -0.75 5.59
CA GLN A 49 -8.56 -0.80 5.71
C GLN A 49 -9.03 -1.06 7.14
N ILE A 50 -8.21 -0.71 8.15
CA ILE A 50 -8.62 -0.80 9.56
C ILE A 50 -9.90 0.02 9.72
N GLY A 51 -10.97 -0.64 10.19
CA GLY A 51 -12.29 -0.04 10.36
C GLY A 51 -13.23 -0.02 9.18
N ASP A 52 -12.76 -0.32 7.98
CA ASP A 52 -13.65 -0.51 6.84
C ASP A 52 -14.29 -1.90 6.91
N HIS A 53 -15.32 -2.04 7.73
CA HIS A 53 -16.05 -3.29 7.94
C HIS A 53 -16.53 -3.94 6.64
N THR A 54 -16.87 -3.13 5.63
CA THR A 54 -17.38 -3.63 4.35
C THR A 54 -16.26 -4.36 3.60
N ARG A 55 -15.10 -3.72 3.47
CA ARG A 55 -13.96 -4.31 2.76
C ARG A 55 -13.32 -5.46 3.54
N LEU A 56 -13.17 -5.33 4.85
CA LEU A 56 -12.67 -6.42 5.70
C LEU A 56 -13.60 -7.65 5.65
N GLY A 57 -14.92 -7.43 5.61
CA GLY A 57 -15.91 -8.51 5.45
C GLY A 57 -15.90 -9.18 4.06
N GLU A 58 -15.42 -8.51 3.01
CA GLU A 58 -15.15 -9.14 1.71
C GLU A 58 -13.99 -10.11 1.78
N GLU A 59 -12.87 -9.70 2.38
CA GLU A 59 -11.70 -10.56 2.55
C GLU A 59 -12.00 -11.75 3.47
N GLN A 60 -12.79 -11.56 4.53
CA GLN A 60 -13.23 -12.66 5.40
C GLN A 60 -14.04 -13.72 4.62
N ARG A 61 -14.95 -13.29 3.74
CA ARG A 61 -15.71 -14.19 2.86
C ARG A 61 -14.79 -14.96 1.91
N HIS A 62 -13.70 -14.36 1.44
CA HIS A 62 -12.69 -15.06 0.65
C HIS A 62 -11.94 -16.12 1.45
N CYS A 63 -11.55 -15.82 2.70
CA CYS A 63 -10.94 -16.80 3.62
C CYS A 63 -11.86 -18.01 3.86
N LEU A 64 -13.14 -17.77 4.15
CA LEU A 64 -14.13 -18.83 4.37
C LEU A 64 -14.32 -19.69 3.12
N ARG A 65 -14.41 -19.07 1.94
CA ARG A 65 -14.53 -19.79 0.67
C ARG A 65 -13.31 -20.67 0.42
N LEU A 66 -12.10 -20.17 0.65
CA LEU A 66 -10.88 -20.96 0.48
C LEU A 66 -10.80 -22.11 1.49
N SER A 67 -11.22 -21.89 2.75
CA SER A 67 -11.29 -22.95 3.77
C SER A 67 -12.21 -24.09 3.36
N ALA A 68 -13.38 -23.77 2.78
CA ALA A 68 -14.29 -24.78 2.23
C ALA A 68 -13.66 -25.58 1.08
N LEU A 69 -12.96 -24.92 0.15
CA LEU A 69 -12.25 -25.57 -0.95
C LEU A 69 -11.13 -26.51 -0.45
N VAL A 70 -10.35 -26.06 0.54
CA VAL A 70 -9.28 -26.87 1.15
C VAL A 70 -9.85 -28.11 1.83
N THR A 71 -10.97 -27.96 2.53
CA THR A 71 -11.67 -29.08 3.20
C THR A 71 -12.22 -30.09 2.18
N GLN A 72 -12.78 -29.60 1.08
CA GLN A 72 -13.28 -30.45 -0.02
C GLN A 72 -12.13 -31.23 -0.70
N ALA A 73 -10.94 -30.65 -0.77
CA ALA A 73 -9.74 -31.28 -1.33
C ALA A 73 -9.03 -32.26 -0.36
N SER A 74 -9.65 -32.62 0.76
CA SER A 74 -9.03 -33.42 1.83
C SER A 74 -8.57 -34.81 1.41
N SER A 75 -9.13 -35.38 0.34
CA SER A 75 -8.70 -36.68 -0.20
C SER A 75 -7.37 -36.62 -0.98
N VAL A 76 -6.99 -35.45 -1.48
CA VAL A 76 -5.80 -35.25 -2.33
C VAL A 76 -4.68 -34.54 -1.56
N VAL A 77 -5.03 -33.70 -0.58
CA VAL A 77 -4.08 -32.92 0.20
C VAL A 77 -3.61 -33.72 1.42
N PRO A 78 -2.30 -33.83 1.67
CA PRO A 78 -1.78 -34.42 2.91
C PRO A 78 -2.37 -33.77 4.17
N ARG A 79 -2.73 -34.60 5.16
CA ARG A 79 -3.44 -34.16 6.38
C ARG A 79 -2.71 -33.03 7.13
N TYR A 80 -1.38 -33.06 7.19
CA TYR A 80 -0.62 -32.02 7.88
C TYR A 80 -0.75 -30.66 7.18
N ILE A 81 -0.76 -30.62 5.83
CA ILE A 81 -0.96 -29.39 5.05
C ILE A 81 -2.37 -28.83 5.28
N LEU A 82 -3.39 -29.69 5.35
CA LEU A 82 -4.76 -29.29 5.65
C LEU A 82 -4.85 -28.60 7.02
N LEU A 83 -4.25 -29.20 8.05
CA LEU A 83 -4.25 -28.63 9.41
C LEU A 83 -3.56 -27.27 9.45
N PHE A 84 -2.40 -27.12 8.81
CA PHE A 84 -1.71 -25.84 8.73
C PHE A 84 -2.53 -24.79 7.98
N ALA A 85 -3.08 -25.13 6.81
CA ALA A 85 -3.90 -24.21 6.04
C ALA A 85 -5.15 -23.76 6.80
N GLN A 86 -5.81 -24.67 7.54
CA GLN A 86 -6.97 -24.33 8.36
C GLN A 86 -6.60 -23.41 9.52
N LEU A 87 -5.50 -23.69 10.24
CA LEU A 87 -5.02 -22.84 11.32
C LEU A 87 -4.64 -21.44 10.83
N ASP A 88 -3.92 -21.36 9.71
CA ASP A 88 -3.51 -20.07 9.15
C ASP A 88 -4.71 -19.27 8.62
N LEU A 89 -5.67 -19.91 7.95
CA LEU A 89 -6.90 -19.26 7.48
C LEU A 89 -7.74 -18.75 8.66
N GLN A 90 -7.85 -19.53 9.73
CA GLN A 90 -8.52 -19.08 10.95
C GLN A 90 -7.80 -17.86 11.53
N SER A 91 -6.46 -17.89 11.61
CA SER A 91 -5.68 -16.75 12.07
C SER A 91 -5.87 -15.51 11.19
N MET A 92 -6.02 -15.65 9.87
CA MET A 92 -6.33 -14.52 8.98
C MET A 92 -7.71 -13.93 9.29
N ILE A 93 -8.71 -14.78 9.52
CA ILE A 93 -10.07 -14.36 9.90
C ILE A 93 -10.03 -13.60 11.23
N ASP A 94 -9.37 -14.15 12.25
CA ASP A 94 -9.27 -13.53 13.57
C ASP A 94 -8.61 -12.14 13.48
N HIS A 95 -7.54 -12.00 12.69
CA HIS A 95 -6.90 -10.70 12.48
C HIS A 95 -7.80 -9.69 11.73
N LEU A 96 -8.61 -10.15 10.76
CA LEU A 96 -9.56 -9.29 10.06
C LEU A 96 -10.67 -8.81 11.01
N ASP A 97 -11.17 -9.69 11.88
CA ASP A 97 -12.16 -9.35 12.89
C ASP A 97 -11.59 -8.39 13.96
N ASP A 98 -10.34 -8.59 14.36
CA ASP A 98 -9.63 -7.66 15.25
C ASP A 98 -9.47 -6.27 14.61
N ALA A 99 -9.03 -6.22 13.35
CA ALA A 99 -8.88 -4.97 12.61
C ALA A 99 -10.23 -4.26 12.38
N ALA A 100 -11.30 -5.02 12.22
CA ALA A 100 -12.66 -4.48 12.13
C ALA A 100 -13.07 -3.84 13.47
N ARG A 101 -12.75 -4.48 14.61
CA ARG A 101 -13.07 -3.95 15.95
C ARG A 101 -12.17 -2.77 16.37
N GLN A 102 -10.92 -2.75 15.93
CA GLN A 102 -9.93 -1.74 16.36
C GLN A 102 -10.33 -0.30 15.95
N SER A 103 -11.15 -0.12 14.93
CA SER A 103 -11.60 1.21 14.50
C SER A 103 -12.75 1.80 15.30
N VAL A 104 -13.22 1.10 16.34
CA VAL A 104 -14.20 1.71 17.26
C VAL A 104 -13.53 2.78 18.13
N ASP A 105 -12.21 2.74 18.28
CA ASP A 105 -11.48 3.80 18.97
C ASP A 105 -11.48 5.06 18.09
N PRO A 106 -12.07 6.18 18.56
CA PRO A 106 -11.91 7.45 17.87
C PRO A 106 -10.42 7.75 17.79
N PRO A 107 -9.91 8.29 16.66
CA PRO A 107 -8.49 8.52 16.51
C PRO A 107 -8.01 9.43 17.66
N ASP A 108 -6.96 9.02 18.37
CA ASP A 108 -6.40 9.75 19.53
C ASP A 108 -6.12 11.23 19.24
N ALA A 109 -5.88 11.54 17.96
CA ALA A 109 -5.73 12.88 17.43
C ALA A 109 -6.50 13.02 16.09
N PRO A 110 -6.96 14.24 15.75
CA PRO A 110 -7.53 14.48 14.42
C PRO A 110 -6.53 14.11 13.31
N PRO A 111 -7.00 13.69 12.12
CA PRO A 111 -6.13 13.39 10.99
C PRO A 111 -5.21 14.57 10.68
N ILE A 112 -3.93 14.29 10.47
CA ILE A 112 -2.96 15.32 10.08
C ILE A 112 -3.37 15.88 8.71
N GLN A 113 -3.74 17.15 8.69
CA GLN A 113 -4.19 17.81 7.47
C GLN A 113 -2.98 18.19 6.60
N ALA A 114 -2.54 17.24 5.77
CA ALA A 114 -1.35 17.39 4.95
C ALA A 114 -1.45 18.52 3.91
N SER A 115 -2.68 18.85 3.48
CA SER A 115 -2.95 20.00 2.61
C SER A 115 -4.26 20.68 2.96
N TYR A 116 -4.31 22.00 2.79
CA TYR A 116 -5.51 22.80 3.04
C TYR A 116 -5.67 23.89 1.99
N VAL A 117 -6.92 24.31 1.79
CA VAL A 117 -7.28 25.35 0.82
C VAL A 117 -7.26 26.70 1.54
N VAL A 118 -6.42 27.62 1.07
CA VAL A 118 -6.34 28.99 1.57
C VAL A 118 -7.18 29.90 0.67
N PRO A 119 -8.23 30.54 1.21
CA PRO A 119 -9.00 31.54 0.48
C PRO A 119 -8.13 32.78 0.25
N THR A 120 -8.01 33.23 -1.00
CA THR A 120 -7.15 34.37 -1.39
C THR A 120 -7.89 35.72 -1.40
N GLY A 121 -9.19 35.72 -1.12
CA GLY A 121 -10.03 36.94 -1.16
C GLY A 121 -10.24 37.54 -2.55
N ARG A 122 -9.73 36.91 -3.61
CA ARG A 122 -9.85 37.36 -5.01
C ARG A 122 -10.59 36.31 -5.84
N PRO A 123 -11.40 36.71 -6.85
CA PRO A 123 -12.00 35.76 -7.77
C PRO A 123 -10.92 34.94 -8.49
N GLY A 124 -10.99 33.61 -8.40
CA GLY A 124 -10.00 32.71 -8.99
C GLY A 124 -9.98 31.33 -8.32
N ARG A 125 -9.13 30.43 -8.83
CA ARG A 125 -8.91 29.10 -8.24
C ARG A 125 -8.22 29.27 -6.88
N PRO A 126 -8.77 28.69 -5.79
CA PRO A 126 -8.19 28.88 -4.47
C PRO A 126 -6.82 28.21 -4.37
N ARG A 127 -6.00 28.73 -3.47
CA ARG A 127 -4.60 28.32 -3.30
C ARG A 127 -4.56 27.11 -2.38
N ILE A 128 -4.01 25.99 -2.85
CA ILE A 128 -3.77 24.83 -1.98
C ILE A 128 -2.39 25.00 -1.34
N GLU A 129 -2.32 24.99 -0.01
CA GLU A 129 -1.10 24.89 0.79
C GLU A 129 -0.87 23.45 1.21
N ILE A 130 0.41 23.08 1.37
CA ILE A 130 0.84 21.75 1.82
C ILE A 130 1.72 21.97 3.05
N GLU A 131 1.51 21.24 4.13
CA GLU A 131 2.32 21.44 5.34
C GLU A 131 3.82 21.21 5.06
N PRO A 132 4.72 22.18 5.35
CA PRO A 132 6.15 22.06 5.01
C PRO A 132 6.83 20.86 5.68
N SER A 133 6.44 20.56 6.93
CA SER A 133 6.97 19.45 7.72
C SER A 133 6.71 18.08 7.08
N ILE A 134 5.58 17.93 6.37
CA ILE A 134 5.23 16.73 5.63
C ILE A 134 5.87 16.75 4.24
N LEU A 135 5.87 17.91 3.57
CA LEU A 135 6.35 18.03 2.20
C LEU A 135 7.87 17.76 2.08
N ALA A 136 8.66 18.21 3.06
CA ALA A 136 10.11 18.04 3.07
C ALA A 136 10.55 16.56 2.95
N PRO A 137 10.21 15.66 3.89
CA PRO A 137 10.59 14.25 3.78
C PRO A 137 9.90 13.55 2.59
N ALA A 138 8.69 13.97 2.23
CA ALA A 138 7.96 13.36 1.13
C ALA A 138 8.66 13.58 -0.23
N ILE A 139 9.24 14.77 -0.45
CA ILE A 139 9.96 15.11 -1.68
C ILE A 139 11.23 14.28 -1.82
N GLU A 140 11.98 14.11 -0.73
CA GLU A 140 13.19 13.28 -0.69
C GLU A 140 12.89 11.82 -1.06
N LEU A 141 11.73 11.30 -0.62
CA LEU A 141 11.38 9.88 -0.81
C LEU A 141 10.76 9.55 -2.17
N ARG A 142 9.88 10.41 -2.71
CA ARG A 142 9.03 10.04 -3.88
C ARG A 142 9.03 11.06 -5.02
N GLY A 143 9.63 12.24 -4.85
CA GLY A 143 9.64 13.29 -5.86
C GLY A 143 8.26 13.88 -6.21
N PRO A 144 8.19 15.02 -6.93
CA PRO A 144 6.94 15.78 -7.10
C PRO A 144 5.84 15.05 -7.88
N THR A 145 6.19 14.17 -8.82
CA THR A 145 5.22 13.48 -9.70
C THR A 145 4.38 12.46 -8.94
N HIS A 146 4.98 11.68 -8.05
CA HIS A 146 4.23 10.69 -7.25
C HIS A 146 3.42 11.35 -6.14
N LEU A 147 3.92 12.46 -5.58
CA LEU A 147 3.20 13.22 -4.55
C LEU A 147 1.95 13.92 -5.09
N ALA A 148 1.90 14.22 -6.39
CA ALA A 148 0.73 14.80 -7.05
C ALA A 148 -0.55 13.98 -6.77
N ALA A 149 -0.47 12.65 -6.85
CA ALA A 149 -1.60 11.77 -6.59
C ALA A 149 -1.99 11.74 -5.09
N VAL A 150 -1.02 11.86 -4.19
CA VAL A 150 -1.23 11.83 -2.73
C VAL A 150 -1.97 13.09 -2.27
N PHE A 151 -1.53 14.26 -2.73
CA PHE A 151 -2.12 15.54 -2.37
C PHE A 151 -3.29 15.97 -3.27
N GLN A 152 -3.63 15.16 -4.28
CA GLN A 152 -4.66 15.46 -5.29
C GLN A 152 -4.43 16.82 -6.00
N VAL A 153 -3.17 17.15 -6.29
CA VAL A 153 -2.76 18.36 -7.01
C VAL A 153 -1.85 18.00 -8.18
N SER A 154 -1.60 18.94 -9.10
CA SER A 154 -0.61 18.71 -10.16
C SER A 154 0.82 18.69 -9.59
N ALA A 155 1.71 17.92 -10.21
CA ALA A 155 3.13 17.89 -9.85
C ALA A 155 3.78 19.29 -9.88
N ARG A 156 3.30 20.16 -10.79
CA ARG A 156 3.70 21.58 -10.86
C ARG A 156 3.36 22.34 -9.58
N THR A 157 2.20 22.08 -8.97
CA THR A 157 1.82 22.69 -7.68
C THR A 157 2.71 22.21 -6.55
N VAL A 158 3.01 20.90 -6.49
CA VAL A 158 3.94 20.33 -5.48
C VAL A 158 5.33 20.97 -5.61
N ARG A 159 5.90 21.01 -6.82
CA ARG A 159 7.19 21.65 -7.06
C ARG A 159 7.17 23.13 -6.70
N ARG A 160 6.12 23.86 -7.07
CA ARG A 160 5.98 25.29 -6.72
C ARG A 160 5.99 25.50 -5.21
N ARG A 161 5.26 24.68 -4.44
CA ARG A 161 5.29 24.73 -2.96
C ARG A 161 6.67 24.44 -2.40
N ALA A 162 7.34 23.43 -2.94
CA ALA A 162 8.69 23.08 -2.56
C ALA A 162 9.68 24.24 -2.75
N LEU A 163 9.59 24.93 -3.90
CA LEU A 163 10.39 26.12 -4.20
C LEU A 163 10.05 27.26 -3.22
N GLU A 164 8.76 27.53 -2.96
CA GLU A 164 8.33 28.57 -2.02
C GLU A 164 8.82 28.33 -0.58
N TYR A 165 8.96 27.06 -0.17
CA TYR A 165 9.48 26.69 1.15
C TYR A 165 11.01 26.48 1.18
N GLY A 166 11.72 26.65 0.05
CA GLY A 166 13.17 26.43 -0.02
C GLY A 166 13.60 24.96 0.11
N LEU A 167 12.72 24.00 -0.19
CA LEU A 167 12.98 22.57 -0.11
C LEU A 167 13.64 22.00 -1.36
N VAL A 168 13.54 22.71 -2.48
CA VAL A 168 14.11 22.31 -3.78
C VAL A 168 14.76 23.54 -4.39
N GLU A 169 15.89 23.36 -5.07
CA GLU A 169 16.54 24.44 -5.79
C GLU A 169 15.77 24.79 -7.08
N PRO A 170 15.68 26.08 -7.43
CA PRO A 170 15.20 26.51 -8.75
C PRO A 170 15.98 25.79 -9.86
N GLY A 171 15.29 25.38 -10.92
CA GLY A 171 15.98 24.85 -12.09
C GLY A 171 16.85 25.93 -12.74
N ALA A 172 17.95 25.52 -13.37
CA ALA A 172 18.76 26.44 -14.17
C ALA A 172 17.88 27.22 -15.16
N PRO A 173 18.16 28.51 -15.39
CA PRO A 173 17.41 29.29 -16.37
C PRO A 173 17.46 28.60 -17.74
N VAL A 174 16.30 28.50 -18.39
CA VAL A 174 16.18 27.88 -19.72
C VAL A 174 16.79 28.79 -20.80
N TYR A 175 16.76 30.10 -20.56
CA TYR A 175 17.40 31.09 -21.40
C TYR A 175 18.81 31.34 -20.90
N VAL A 176 19.78 31.07 -21.77
CA VAL A 176 21.16 31.49 -21.60
C VAL A 176 21.35 32.57 -22.65
N ASP A 177 21.60 33.79 -22.20
CA ASP A 177 21.94 34.90 -23.08
C ASP A 177 23.34 34.63 -23.65
N TYR A 178 23.45 34.60 -24.98
CA TYR A 178 24.74 34.49 -25.65
C TYR A 178 25.18 35.88 -26.11
N GLU A 179 26.29 36.37 -25.57
CA GLU A 179 26.98 37.52 -26.15
C GLU A 179 27.78 37.07 -27.37
N ALA A 180 27.39 37.55 -28.55
CA ALA A 180 28.18 37.42 -29.77
C ALA A 180 29.43 38.33 -29.69
N GLU A 181 30.48 38.01 -30.47
CA GLU A 181 31.71 38.82 -30.56
C GLU A 181 31.41 40.29 -30.95
N ASP A 182 30.29 40.55 -31.62
CA ASP A 182 29.83 41.87 -32.03
C ASP A 182 29.14 42.67 -30.91
N GLY A 183 29.07 42.13 -29.69
CA GLY A 183 28.39 42.75 -28.54
C GLY A 183 26.86 42.67 -28.59
N THR A 184 26.31 41.84 -29.48
CA THR A 184 24.86 41.60 -29.55
C THR A 184 24.48 40.46 -28.60
N VAL A 185 23.50 40.68 -27.72
CA VAL A 185 22.96 39.65 -26.82
C VAL A 185 21.76 38.99 -27.50
N THR A 186 21.82 37.68 -27.73
CA THR A 186 20.72 36.87 -28.29
C THR A 186 20.29 35.75 -27.37
#